data_AF-A0A2M8BSV5-F1
#
_entry.id   AF-A0A2M8BSV5-F1
#
_cell.length_a   1.000
_cell.length_b   1.000
_cell.length_c   1.000
_cell.angle_alpha   90.00
_cell.angle_beta   90.00
_cell.angle_gamma   90.00
#
_symmetry.space_group_name_H-M   'P 1'
#
loop_
_entity.id
_entity.type
_entity.pdbx_description
1 polymer ?
#
loop_
_entity_poly.entity_id
_entity_poly.type
_entity_poly.pdbx_seq_one_letter_code
_entity_poly.pdbx_strand_id
1 'polypeptide(L)'
;MNRGVSLGMFPRLGQELAVIVYFIFIILYLNHAKSRKFSFGLTLLALGGLGNLVSRLFWGGVWDYIYLPILPFWFNLSDVMIAGGILAYGWGEMRYT
;
A
#
# COMPACT_ATOMS: atom_id res chain seq x y z
N MET A 1 -9.91 2.18 -13.79
CA MET A 1 -8.80 1.20 -13.73
C MET A 1 -7.50 1.94 -13.88
N ASN A 2 -6.67 1.96 -12.83
CA ASN A 2 -5.40 2.66 -12.79
C ASN A 2 -4.25 1.73 -13.19
N ARG A 3 -3.54 2.07 -14.26
CA ARG A 3 -2.36 1.32 -14.74
C ARG A 3 -1.03 1.90 -14.24
N GLY A 4 -1.06 3.07 -13.63
CA GLY A 4 0.09 3.70 -13.00
C GLY A 4 0.24 3.35 -11.51
N VAL A 5 1.04 4.17 -10.84
CA VAL A 5 1.25 4.16 -9.38
C VAL A 5 0.18 5.08 -8.74
N SER A 6 0.52 6.02 -7.85
CA SER A 6 -0.43 6.99 -7.34
C SER A 6 -0.82 8.00 -8.44
N LEU A 7 -2.09 8.41 -8.45
CA LEU A 7 -2.62 9.45 -9.37
C LEU A 7 -2.39 9.17 -10.87
N GLY A 8 -2.14 7.93 -11.27
CA GLY A 8 -1.85 7.55 -12.66
C GLY A 8 -0.41 7.80 -13.13
N MET A 9 0.52 8.13 -12.22
CA MET A 9 1.93 8.33 -12.57
C MET A 9 2.60 7.04 -13.07
N PHE A 10 3.55 7.15 -13.99
CA PHE A 10 4.32 6.02 -14.57
C PHE A 10 3.45 4.86 -15.10
N PRO A 11 2.49 5.11 -16.02
CA PRO A 11 1.50 4.12 -16.46
C PRO A 11 2.09 2.90 -17.20
N ARG A 12 3.34 2.98 -17.68
CA ARG A 12 4.06 1.84 -18.29
C ARG A 12 4.89 1.03 -17.31
N LEU A 13 5.30 1.64 -16.20
CA LEU A 13 6.18 1.02 -15.19
C LEU A 13 5.42 0.64 -13.91
N GLY A 14 4.14 1.02 -13.80
CA GLY A 14 3.36 0.87 -12.57
C GLY A 14 3.23 -0.57 -12.09
N GLN A 15 3.26 -1.55 -13.00
CA GLN A 15 3.24 -2.96 -12.65
C GLN A 15 4.58 -3.46 -12.11
N GLU A 16 5.67 -3.22 -12.84
CA GLU A 16 7.02 -3.65 -12.47
C GLU A 16 7.47 -2.99 -11.15
N LEU A 17 7.25 -1.69 -11.02
CA LEU A 17 7.59 -0.94 -9.81
C LEU A 17 6.77 -1.42 -8.60
N ALA A 18 5.48 -1.72 -8.78
CA ALA A 18 4.65 -2.20 -7.66
C ALA A 18 5.14 -3.54 -7.12
N VAL A 19 5.55 -4.46 -8.00
CA VAL A 19 6.14 -5.75 -7.61
C VAL A 19 7.42 -5.52 -6.80
N ILE A 20 8.36 -4.74 -7.35
CA ILE A 20 9.66 -4.47 -6.72
C ILE A 20 9.48 -3.81 -5.36
N VAL A 21 8.69 -2.75 -5.27
CA VAL A 21 8.45 -2.00 -4.03
C VAL A 21 7.79 -2.90 -2.97
N TYR A 22 6.81 -3.72 -3.37
CA TYR A 22 6.16 -4.64 -2.44
C TYR A 22 7.13 -5.67 -1.87
N PHE A 23 7.97 -6.30 -2.70
CA PHE A 23 8.96 -7.26 -2.21
C PHE A 23 10.01 -6.63 -1.31
N ILE A 24 10.52 -5.44 -1.66
CA ILE A 24 11.44 -4.68 -0.80
C ILE A 24 10.77 -4.40 0.55
N PHE A 25 9.51 -3.93 0.54
CA PHE A 25 8.75 -3.68 1.76
C PHE A 25 8.61 -4.94 2.62
N ILE A 26 8.26 -6.11 2.05
CA ILE A 26 8.13 -7.36 2.79
C ILE A 26 9.45 -7.81 3.40
N ILE A 27 10.58 -7.68 2.69
CA ILE A 27 11.91 -8.01 3.22
C ILE A 27 12.22 -7.13 4.44
N LEU A 28 11.98 -5.81 4.32
CA LEU A 28 12.20 -4.87 5.42
C LEU A 28 11.26 -5.15 6.60
N TYR A 29 9.98 -5.43 6.33
CA TYR A 29 8.99 -5.81 7.33
C TYR A 29 9.39 -7.05 8.11
N LEU A 30 9.80 -8.13 7.42
CA LEU A 30 10.22 -9.37 8.05
C LEU A 30 11.49 -9.18 8.90
N ASN A 31 12.44 -8.37 8.43
CA ASN A 31 13.62 -8.03 9.22
C ASN A 31 13.27 -7.21 10.47
N HIS A 32 12.35 -6.26 10.36
CA HIS A 32 11.87 -5.47 11.49
C HIS A 32 11.07 -6.33 12.50
N ALA A 33 10.24 -7.24 12.01
CA ALA A 33 9.42 -8.12 12.85
C ALA A 33 10.25 -9.11 13.70
N LYS A 34 11.51 -9.39 13.33
CA LYS A 34 12.41 -10.21 14.15
C LYS A 34 12.85 -9.53 15.44
N SER A 35 12.94 -8.20 15.46
CA SER A 35 13.47 -7.43 16.58
C SER A 35 12.40 -6.68 17.38
N ARG A 36 11.17 -6.59 16.88
CA ARG A 36 10.09 -5.77 17.43
C ARG A 36 8.80 -6.59 17.55
N LYS A 37 7.92 -6.19 18.48
CA LYS A 37 6.57 -6.76 18.60
C LYS A 37 5.74 -6.48 17.34
N PHE A 38 4.70 -7.28 17.14
CA PHE A 38 3.70 -7.12 16.08
C PHE A 38 3.24 -5.66 15.96
N SER A 39 3.27 -5.12 14.74
CA SER A 39 2.82 -3.75 14.43
C SER A 39 1.61 -3.79 13.51
N PHE A 40 0.46 -3.37 14.06
CA PHE A 40 -0.80 -3.31 13.31
C PHE A 40 -0.69 -2.42 12.06
N GLY A 41 0.02 -1.29 12.15
CA GLY A 41 0.24 -0.39 11.01
C GLY A 41 1.04 -1.06 9.88
N LEU A 42 2.09 -1.81 10.22
CA LEU A 42 2.87 -2.56 9.23
C LEU A 42 2.05 -3.71 8.60
N THR A 43 1.16 -4.35 9.37
CA THR A 43 0.25 -5.37 8.83
C THR A 43 -0.76 -4.78 7.85
N LEU A 44 -1.31 -3.60 8.14
CA LEU A 44 -2.20 -2.90 7.21
C LEU A 44 -1.48 -2.52 5.90
N LEU A 45 -0.23 -2.02 6.01
CA LEU A 45 0.61 -1.73 4.85
C LEU A 45 0.87 -2.98 3.99
N ALA A 46 1.19 -4.11 4.63
CA ALA A 46 1.43 -5.38 3.93
C ALA A 46 0.17 -5.86 3.20
N LEU A 47 -0.98 -5.87 3.88
CA LEU A 47 -2.22 -6.36 3.29
C LEU A 47 -2.75 -5.43 2.18
N GLY A 48 -2.66 -4.10 2.36
CA GLY A 48 -3.02 -3.15 1.31
C GLY A 48 -2.09 -3.24 0.10
N GLY A 49 -0.77 -3.34 0.33
CA GLY A 49 0.19 -3.59 -0.74
C GLY A 49 -0.11 -4.87 -1.52
N LEU A 50 -0.44 -5.95 -0.82
CA LEU A 50 -0.80 -7.22 -1.43
C LEU A 50 -2.08 -7.13 -2.28
N GLY A 51 -3.13 -6.46 -1.79
CA GLY A 51 -4.39 -6.30 -2.54
C GLY A 51 -4.18 -5.55 -3.86
N ASN A 52 -3.37 -4.48 -3.83
CA ASN A 52 -3.00 -3.72 -5.00
C ASN A 52 -2.03 -4.46 -5.94
N LEU A 53 -1.18 -5.35 -5.42
CA LEU A 53 -0.30 -6.21 -6.21
C LEU A 53 -1.08 -7.31 -6.94
N VAL A 54 -1.95 -8.03 -6.22
CA VAL A 54 -2.84 -9.07 -6.78
C VAL A 54 -3.64 -8.47 -7.93
N SER A 55 -4.25 -7.30 -7.72
CA SER A 55 -4.99 -6.61 -8.77
C SER A 55 -4.16 -6.39 -10.04
N ARG A 56 -2.91 -5.92 -9.87
CA ARG A 56 -1.98 -5.71 -10.99
C ARG A 56 -1.57 -6.99 -11.70
N LEU A 57 -1.33 -8.08 -10.96
CA LEU A 57 -0.89 -9.36 -11.55
C LEU A 57 -1.99 -10.03 -12.39
N PHE A 58 -3.24 -9.98 -11.95
CA PHE A 58 -4.35 -10.64 -12.64
C PHE A 58 -5.03 -9.76 -13.70
N TRP A 59 -5.10 -8.44 -13.50
CA TRP A 59 -5.83 -7.54 -14.39
C TRP A 59 -4.92 -6.53 -15.12
N GLY A 60 -3.63 -6.43 -14.81
CA GLY A 60 -2.74 -5.44 -15.43
C GLY A 60 -2.98 -4.01 -14.93
N GLY A 61 -3.68 -3.85 -13.81
CA GLY A 61 -3.98 -2.56 -13.20
C GLY A 61 -4.78 -2.70 -11.91
N VAL A 62 -5.00 -1.58 -11.24
CA VAL A 62 -5.75 -1.50 -9.99
C VAL A 62 -7.17 -0.99 -10.26
N TRP A 63 -8.15 -1.60 -9.60
CA TRP A 63 -9.53 -1.15 -9.64
C TRP A 63 -9.77 -0.13 -8.53
N ASP A 64 -9.98 1.12 -8.92
CA ASP A 64 -10.42 2.20 -8.02
C ASP A 64 -11.94 2.30 -8.13
N TYR A 65 -12.65 2.02 -7.03
CA TYR A 65 -14.11 1.86 -7.02
C TYR A 65 -14.81 2.65 -5.92
N ILE A 66 -14.06 3.27 -5.01
CA ILE A 66 -14.60 4.14 -3.96
C ILE A 66 -14.46 5.58 -4.44
N TYR A 67 -15.58 6.31 -4.41
CA TYR A 67 -15.65 7.73 -4.69
C TYR A 67 -16.29 8.46 -3.51
N LEU A 68 -15.62 9.48 -3.01
CA LEU A 68 -16.14 10.39 -1.99
C LEU A 68 -16.24 11.80 -2.60
N PRO A 69 -17.40 12.47 -2.56
CA PRO A 69 -17.58 13.80 -3.19
C PRO A 69 -16.60 14.88 -2.72
N ILE A 70 -16.06 14.73 -1.51
CA ILE A 70 -15.08 15.65 -0.90
C ILE A 70 -13.64 15.42 -1.37
N LEU A 71 -13.36 14.30 -2.07
CA LEU A 71 -12.03 13.97 -2.58
C LEU A 71 -12.03 14.04 -4.11
N PRO A 72 -11.02 14.68 -4.73
CA PRO A 72 -10.96 14.82 -6.19
C PRO A 72 -10.44 13.57 -6.92
N PHE A 73 -10.46 12.40 -6.27
CA PHE A 73 -9.89 11.17 -6.81
C PHE A 73 -10.68 9.92 -6.37
N TRP A 74 -10.57 8.87 -7.18
CA TRP A 74 -11.07 7.53 -6.87
C TRP A 74 -9.97 6.75 -6.16
N PHE A 75 -10.36 5.84 -5.27
CA PHE A 75 -9.43 4.97 -4.55
C PHE A 75 -10.10 3.63 -4.24
N ASN A 76 -9.38 2.73 -3.58
CA ASN A 76 -9.92 1.44 -3.17
C ASN A 76 -9.59 1.10 -1.71
N LEU A 77 -10.04 -0.07 -1.25
CA LEU A 77 -9.76 -0.54 0.09
C LEU A 77 -8.25 -0.68 0.39
N SER A 78 -7.45 -1.14 -0.58
CA SER A 78 -5.99 -1.23 -0.44
C SER A 78 -5.35 0.12 -0.14
N ASP A 79 -5.80 1.19 -0.81
CA ASP A 79 -5.30 2.54 -0.59
C ASP A 79 -5.67 3.05 0.81
N VAL A 80 -6.88 2.74 1.28
CA VAL A 80 -7.31 3.05 2.65
C VAL A 80 -6.46 2.31 3.68
N MET A 81 -6.18 1.03 3.45
CA MET A 81 -5.33 0.22 4.34
C MET A 81 -3.90 0.75 4.37
N ILE A 82 -3.34 1.14 3.23
CA ILE A 82 -2.01 1.76 3.16
C ILE A 82 -1.99 3.09 3.90
N ALA A 83 -2.94 3.99 3.62
CA ALA A 83 -3.01 5.29 4.29
C ALA A 83 -3.18 5.15 5.82
N GLY A 84 -4.12 4.31 6.25
CA GLY A 84 -4.34 4.01 7.67
C GLY A 84 -3.14 3.32 8.33
N GLY A 85 -2.46 2.43 7.61
CA GLY A 85 -1.26 1.75 8.08
C GLY A 85 -0.09 2.71 8.31
N ILE A 86 0.12 3.68 7.42
CA ILE A 86 1.12 4.75 7.57
C ILE A 86 0.80 5.57 8.82
N LEU A 87 -0.45 6.02 8.98
CA LEU A 87 -0.86 6.81 10.14
C LEU A 87 -0.70 6.04 11.46
N ALA A 88 -1.15 4.79 11.50
CA ALA A 88 -1.05 3.94 12.69
C ALA A 88 0.41 3.60 13.06
N TYR A 89 1.25 3.29 12.07
CA TYR A 89 2.67 3.02 12.30
C TYR A 89 3.40 4.28 12.78
N GLY A 90 3.24 5.40 12.09
CA GLY A 90 3.88 6.67 12.47
C GLY A 90 3.45 7.15 13.86
N TRP A 91 2.15 7.05 14.18
CA TRP A 91 1.63 7.36 15.51
C TRP A 91 2.19 6.43 16.59
N GLY A 92 2.36 5.14 16.27
CA GLY A 92 3.03 4.19 17.15
C GLY A 92 4.46 4.62 17.47
N GLU A 93 5.28 4.88 16.46
CA GLU A 93 6.68 5.26 16.64
C GLU A 93 6.85 6.58 17.41
N MET A 94 6.00 7.59 17.16
CA MET A 94 6.04 8.86 17.90
C MET A 94 5.80 8.71 19.41
N ARG A 95 5.05 7.69 19.84
CA ARG A 95 4.81 7.42 21.27
C ARG A 95 5.98 6.74 21.99
N TYR A 96 6.97 6.23 21.25
CA TYR A 96 8.13 5.51 21.81
C TYR A 96 9.45 6.30 21.72
N THR A 97 9.41 7.52 21.18
CA THR A 97 10.46 8.56 21.23
C THR A 97 10.14 9.59 22.29
#